data_AF-A0A7Y8H1B7-F1
#
_entry.id   AF-A0A7Y8H1B7-F1
#
_cell.length_a   1.000
_cell.length_b   1.000
_cell.length_c   1.000
_cell.angle_alpha   90.00
_cell.angle_beta   90.00
_cell.angle_gamma   90.00
#
_symmetry.space_group_name_H-M   'P 1'
#
loop_
_entity.id
_entity.type
_entity.pdbx_description
1 polymer ?
#
loop_
_entity_poly.entity_id
_entity_poly.type
_entity_poly.pdbx_seq_one_letter_code
_entity_poly.pdbx_strand_id
1 'polypeptide(L)'
;MDHALVTASSCKSCHSGTYTSQGAQAKPANHIPEGQLLNGAALDCSACHRSTTSWTTLTMNHNNSVGAGAGWCKSCHASGTNYLGNMEKKALTHESRNTAATDCSASGCHRPLGNEGTLFRNWD
;
A
#
# COMPACT_ATOMS: atom_id res chain seq x y z
N MET A 1 -22.55 10.84 4.49
CA MET A 1 -22.22 10.63 3.07
C MET A 1 -23.02 9.43 2.59
N ASP A 2 -23.75 9.55 1.48
CA ASP A 2 -24.35 8.41 0.80
C ASP A 2 -23.41 7.94 -0.31
N HIS A 3 -23.11 6.64 -0.34
CA HIS A 3 -22.21 6.01 -1.30
C HIS A 3 -22.98 5.33 -2.45
N ALA A 4 -24.27 5.56 -2.63
CA ALA A 4 -25.02 5.01 -3.75
C ALA A 4 -24.44 5.36 -5.14
N LEU A 5 -23.67 6.46 -5.22
CA LEU A 5 -23.11 6.99 -6.48
C LEU A 5 -21.69 6.48 -6.82
N VAL A 6 -21.05 5.66 -5.97
CA VAL A 6 -19.65 5.22 -6.24
C VAL A 6 -19.54 4.24 -7.42
N THR A 7 -20.66 3.79 -7.98
CA THR A 7 -20.69 3.01 -9.24
C THR A 7 -20.34 3.85 -10.47
N ALA A 8 -20.48 5.18 -10.39
CA ALA A 8 -20.25 6.11 -11.50
C ALA A 8 -19.19 7.19 -11.20
N SER A 9 -18.63 7.22 -9.99
CA SER A 9 -17.68 8.25 -9.54
C SER A 9 -16.55 7.66 -8.71
N SER A 10 -15.33 8.17 -8.90
CA SER A 10 -14.14 7.79 -8.10
C SER A 10 -14.28 8.25 -6.65
N CYS A 11 -13.69 7.54 -5.68
CA CYS A 11 -13.73 7.96 -4.28
C CYS A 11 -13.14 9.38 -4.09
N LYS A 12 -12.13 9.70 -4.90
CA LYS A 12 -11.35 10.94 -4.84
C LYS A 12 -12.16 12.20 -5.19
N SER A 13 -13.28 12.08 -5.91
CA SER A 13 -14.13 13.24 -6.24
C SER A 13 -14.78 13.85 -4.99
N CYS A 14 -15.04 13.03 -3.96
CA CYS A 14 -15.63 13.45 -2.70
C CYS A 14 -14.58 13.49 -1.56
N HIS A 15 -13.65 12.54 -1.54
CA HIS A 15 -12.63 12.41 -0.49
C HIS A 15 -11.30 13.11 -0.84
N SER A 16 -11.38 14.26 -1.52
CA SER A 16 -10.23 15.10 -1.89
C SER A 16 -9.69 15.95 -0.74
N GLY A 17 -10.44 16.05 0.36
CA GLY A 17 -10.20 17.00 1.45
C GLY A 17 -11.05 18.27 1.37
N THR A 18 -11.57 18.60 0.19
CA THR A 18 -12.45 19.77 -0.02
C THR A 18 -13.77 19.64 0.74
N TYR A 19 -14.35 18.44 0.79
CA TYR A 19 -15.67 18.21 1.37
C TYR A 19 -15.63 17.76 2.84
N THR A 20 -14.55 18.08 3.56
CA THR A 20 -14.39 17.70 4.97
C THR A 20 -15.45 18.33 5.87
N SER A 21 -15.89 19.56 5.57
CA SER A 21 -17.00 20.21 6.28
C SER A 21 -18.37 19.56 6.00
N GLN A 22 -18.50 18.74 4.96
CA GLN A 22 -19.68 17.92 4.67
C GLN A 22 -19.54 16.48 5.22
N GLY A 23 -18.50 16.21 6.01
CA GLY A 23 -18.24 14.91 6.62
C GLY A 23 -17.51 13.92 5.72
N ALA A 24 -16.97 14.34 4.56
CA ALA A 24 -16.08 13.49 3.79
C ALA A 24 -14.73 13.37 4.50
N GLN A 25 -14.27 12.14 4.78
CA GLN A 25 -12.92 11.97 5.32
C GLN A 25 -11.87 12.33 4.27
N ALA A 26 -10.76 12.90 4.74
CA ALA A 26 -9.57 13.16 3.93
C ALA A 26 -8.46 12.16 4.29
N LYS A 27 -7.46 12.04 3.42
CA LYS A 27 -6.26 11.26 3.74
C LYS A 27 -5.54 11.86 4.96
N PRO A 28 -5.22 11.05 5.99
CA PRO A 28 -4.40 11.51 7.10
C PRO A 28 -2.94 11.70 6.65
N ALA A 29 -2.17 12.48 7.41
CA ALA A 29 -0.77 12.80 7.10
C ALA A 29 0.13 11.55 7.02
N ASN A 30 -0.19 10.49 7.76
CA ASN A 30 0.52 9.22 7.78
C ASN A 30 -0.20 8.12 6.94
N HIS A 31 -0.94 8.51 5.91
CA HIS A 31 -1.41 7.58 4.88
C HIS A 31 -0.23 6.95 4.12
N ILE A 32 -0.41 5.76 3.55
CA ILE A 32 0.60 5.12 2.68
C ILE A 32 0.86 6.06 1.47
N PRO A 33 2.12 6.36 1.13
CA PRO A 33 2.42 7.30 0.06
C PRO A 33 2.07 6.70 -1.30
N GLU A 34 0.94 7.11 -1.87
CA GLU A 34 0.46 6.65 -3.19
C GLU A 34 1.51 6.83 -4.28
N GLY A 35 2.32 7.89 -4.23
CA GLY A 35 3.39 8.16 -5.19
C GLY A 35 4.51 7.11 -5.23
N GLN A 36 4.59 6.21 -4.24
CA GLN A 36 5.50 5.06 -4.28
C GLN A 36 4.93 3.89 -5.08
N LEU A 37 3.65 3.89 -5.42
CA LEU A 37 2.97 2.82 -6.15
C LEU A 37 2.95 3.11 -7.66
N LEU A 38 2.89 2.05 -8.47
CA LEU A 38 2.58 2.19 -9.89
C LEU A 38 1.20 2.88 -10.04
N ASN A 39 1.10 3.85 -10.95
CA ASN A 39 -0.03 4.78 -11.12
C ASN A 39 -0.17 5.87 -10.05
N GLY A 40 0.65 5.87 -9.00
CA GLY A 40 0.82 7.01 -8.11
C GLY A 40 -0.49 7.58 -7.57
N ALA A 41 -0.60 8.92 -7.63
CA ALA A 41 -1.81 9.64 -7.24
C ALA A 41 -3.02 9.42 -8.17
N ALA A 42 -2.86 8.77 -9.32
CA ALA A 42 -3.97 8.41 -10.21
C ALA A 42 -4.65 7.08 -9.81
N LEU A 43 -4.08 6.34 -8.85
CA LEU A 43 -4.71 5.16 -8.28
C LEU A 43 -6.00 5.56 -7.55
N ASP A 44 -7.11 4.88 -7.84
CA ASP A 44 -8.35 5.09 -7.08
C ASP A 44 -8.23 4.52 -5.67
N CYS A 45 -8.94 5.12 -4.70
CA CYS A 45 -8.89 4.69 -3.31
C CYS A 45 -9.41 3.25 -3.15
N SER A 46 -10.30 2.82 -4.04
CA SER A 46 -10.73 1.44 -4.19
C SER A 46 -9.66 0.52 -4.79
N ALA A 47 -8.40 0.91 -4.88
CA ALA A 47 -7.32 -0.08 -5.03
C ALA A 47 -6.95 -0.71 -3.68
N CYS A 48 -7.05 0.07 -2.60
CA CYS A 48 -6.62 -0.33 -1.26
C CYS A 48 -7.81 -0.54 -0.31
N HIS A 49 -8.82 0.33 -0.37
CA HIS A 49 -9.95 0.34 0.53
C HIS A 49 -11.14 -0.40 -0.07
N ARG A 50 -11.62 -1.42 0.65
CA ARG A 50 -12.61 -2.38 0.14
C ARG A 50 -14.02 -2.15 0.64
N SER A 51 -14.21 -1.14 1.46
CA SER A 51 -15.50 -0.80 2.04
C SER A 51 -15.81 0.67 1.82
N THR A 52 -17.11 0.97 1.69
CA THR A 52 -17.66 2.32 1.70
C THR A 52 -18.05 2.79 3.10
N THR A 53 -17.98 1.90 4.09
CA THR A 53 -18.30 2.21 5.50
C THR A 53 -17.06 2.27 6.39
N SER A 54 -15.93 1.69 5.96
CA SER A 54 -14.68 1.71 6.71
C SER A 54 -13.46 1.82 5.81
N TRP A 55 -12.58 2.77 6.13
CA TRP A 55 -11.26 2.90 5.50
C TRP A 55 -10.27 1.83 5.98
N THR A 56 -10.53 1.09 7.05
CA THR A 56 -9.59 0.10 7.59
C THR A 56 -9.79 -1.31 7.00
N THR A 57 -10.83 -1.52 6.20
CA THR A 57 -10.97 -2.75 5.40
C THR A 57 -10.04 -2.66 4.19
N LEU A 58 -8.80 -3.11 4.39
CA LEU A 58 -7.69 -2.91 3.47
C LEU A 58 -7.34 -4.18 2.69
N THR A 59 -6.88 -4.01 1.46
CA THR A 59 -6.21 -5.04 0.67
C THR A 59 -5.13 -4.37 -0.16
N MET A 60 -3.91 -4.90 -0.14
CA MET A 60 -2.85 -4.46 -1.04
C MET A 60 -2.54 -5.53 -2.06
N ASN A 61 -2.51 -5.14 -3.33
CA ASN A 61 -1.98 -5.97 -4.40
C ASN A 61 -0.49 -5.62 -4.60
N HIS A 62 0.40 -6.56 -4.29
CA HIS A 62 1.85 -6.35 -4.42
C HIS A 62 2.37 -6.49 -5.86
N ASN A 63 1.54 -6.84 -6.84
CA ASN A 63 1.95 -7.06 -8.25
C ASN A 63 2.60 -5.83 -8.88
N ASN A 64 2.32 -4.65 -8.34
CA ASN A 64 2.83 -3.36 -8.81
C ASN A 64 3.93 -2.78 -7.90
N SER A 65 4.38 -3.56 -6.91
CA SER A 65 5.45 -3.21 -5.97
C SER A 65 6.65 -4.11 -6.21
N VAL A 66 7.30 -3.92 -7.36
CA VAL A 66 8.41 -4.79 -7.81
C VAL A 66 9.68 -3.98 -8.09
N GLY A 67 10.76 -4.43 -7.47
CA GLY A 67 12.17 -4.27 -7.85
C GLY A 67 12.58 -2.97 -8.56
N ALA A 68 13.29 -2.11 -7.81
CA ALA A 68 14.11 -1.00 -8.30
C ALA A 68 13.39 0.24 -8.90
N GLY A 69 12.07 0.21 -9.14
CA GLY A 69 11.29 1.37 -9.61
C GLY A 69 10.26 1.87 -8.60
N ALA A 70 9.01 1.38 -8.74
CA ALA A 70 7.89 1.65 -7.84
C ALA A 70 7.67 0.48 -6.86
N GLY A 71 7.37 0.79 -5.60
CA GLY A 71 7.00 -0.16 -4.55
C GLY A 71 8.15 -1.04 -4.06
N TRP A 72 9.28 -0.42 -3.68
CA TRP A 72 10.28 -1.09 -2.87
C TRP A 72 9.64 -1.60 -1.59
N CYS A 73 9.85 -2.86 -1.25
CA CYS A 73 9.26 -3.49 -0.06
C CYS A 73 9.58 -2.66 1.19
N LYS A 74 10.83 -2.19 1.30
CA LYS A 74 11.27 -1.35 2.44
C LYS A 74 10.50 -0.03 2.56
N SER A 75 9.97 0.53 1.47
CA SER A 75 9.27 1.82 1.50
C SER A 75 8.03 1.78 2.39
N CYS A 76 7.45 0.59 2.59
CA CYS A 76 6.28 0.43 3.45
C CYS A 76 6.50 -0.58 4.60
N HIS A 77 7.33 -1.61 4.39
CA HIS A 77 7.59 -2.66 5.38
C HIS A 77 8.83 -2.41 6.25
N ALA A 78 9.59 -1.34 6.06
CA ALA A 78 10.69 -1.05 6.99
C ALA A 78 10.16 -0.65 8.37
N SER A 79 10.76 -1.18 9.44
CA SER A 79 10.38 -0.90 10.84
C SER A 79 10.38 0.59 11.22
N GLY A 80 11.15 1.43 10.52
CA GLY A 80 11.17 2.88 10.72
C GLY A 80 10.02 3.66 10.04
N THR A 81 9.13 3.00 9.30
CA THR A 81 8.00 3.66 8.63
C THR A 81 6.79 3.76 9.56
N ASN A 82 6.02 4.86 9.47
CA ASN A 82 4.90 5.15 10.37
C ASN A 82 3.52 5.21 9.68
N TYR A 83 3.36 4.54 8.54
CA TYR A 83 2.10 4.53 7.80
C TYR A 83 1.00 3.68 8.49
N LEU A 84 -0.26 4.09 8.34
CA LEU A 84 -1.46 3.48 8.96
C LEU A 84 -1.87 2.09 8.42
N GLY A 85 -0.99 1.41 7.68
CA GLY A 85 -1.26 0.05 7.18
C GLY A 85 -1.08 -1.01 8.28
N ASN A 86 -1.82 -2.11 8.17
CA ASN A 86 -1.69 -3.29 9.03
C ASN A 86 -0.63 -4.29 8.52
N MET A 87 0.37 -3.79 7.80
CA MET A 87 1.45 -4.60 7.24
C MET A 87 2.49 -4.95 8.29
N GLU A 88 3.06 -6.15 8.19
CA GLU A 88 4.22 -6.51 8.99
C GLU A 88 5.41 -5.62 8.62
N LYS A 89 6.16 -5.16 9.63
CA LYS A 89 7.35 -4.34 9.43
C LYS A 89 8.59 -5.03 9.97
N LYS A 90 9.68 -4.99 9.21
CA LYS A 90 10.97 -5.61 9.55
C LYS A 90 12.14 -4.69 9.21
N ALA A 91 13.25 -4.85 9.92
CA ALA A 91 14.51 -4.26 9.53
C ALA A 91 15.10 -5.01 8.33
N LEU A 92 15.80 -4.33 7.42
CA LEU A 92 16.53 -5.01 6.34
C LEU A 92 17.57 -6.01 6.86
N THR A 93 18.05 -5.80 8.09
CA THR A 93 19.05 -6.62 8.77
C THR A 93 18.47 -7.58 9.79
N HIS A 94 17.14 -7.81 9.82
CA HIS A 94 16.53 -8.68 10.83
C HIS A 94 17.02 -10.13 10.76
N GLU A 95 17.53 -10.55 9.59
CA GLU A 95 18.17 -11.83 9.33
C GLU A 95 19.38 -11.57 8.41
N SER A 96 20.52 -11.17 8.98
CA SER A 96 21.67 -10.54 8.30
C SER A 96 22.50 -11.47 7.39
N ARG A 97 21.86 -12.18 6.46
CA ARG A 97 22.55 -13.01 5.45
C ARG A 97 23.24 -12.20 4.35
N ASN A 98 22.79 -10.98 4.08
CA ASN A 98 23.37 -10.08 3.07
C ASN A 98 23.25 -8.61 3.49
N THR A 99 24.33 -8.01 3.96
CA THR A 99 24.39 -6.60 4.39
C THR A 99 24.36 -5.60 3.23
N ALA A 100 24.50 -6.07 1.98
CA ALA A 100 24.40 -5.24 0.78
C ALA A 100 22.97 -5.17 0.20
N ALA A 101 22.02 -5.93 0.75
CA ALA A 101 20.63 -5.91 0.29
C ALA A 101 19.99 -4.53 0.54
N THR A 102 19.68 -3.80 -0.53
CA THR A 102 19.05 -2.48 -0.45
C THR A 102 17.53 -2.55 -0.35
N ASP A 103 16.94 -3.73 -0.51
CA ASP A 103 15.51 -4.02 -0.41
C ASP A 103 15.27 -5.48 0.03
N CYS A 104 14.09 -5.78 0.56
CA CYS A 104 13.71 -7.12 1.03
C CYS A 104 13.80 -8.15 -0.12
N SER A 105 13.37 -7.75 -1.33
CA SER A 105 13.42 -8.61 -2.52
C SER A 105 14.84 -9.02 -2.94
N ALA A 106 15.86 -8.25 -2.53
CA ALA A 106 17.27 -8.49 -2.82
C ALA A 106 17.99 -9.28 -1.71
N SER A 107 17.30 -9.60 -0.60
CA SER A 107 17.91 -10.35 0.52
C SER A 107 18.17 -11.81 0.17
N GLY A 108 17.52 -12.34 -0.87
CA GLY A 108 17.54 -13.75 -1.23
C GLY A 108 16.56 -14.60 -0.41
N CYS A 109 16.03 -14.08 0.71
CA CYS A 109 15.02 -14.76 1.53
C CYS A 109 13.60 -14.37 1.10
N HIS A 110 13.33 -13.07 0.91
CA HIS A 110 12.03 -12.61 0.42
C HIS A 110 12.11 -12.46 -1.09
N ARG A 111 11.26 -13.17 -1.83
CA ARG A 111 11.24 -13.13 -3.29
C ARG A 111 9.86 -12.70 -3.75
N PRO A 112 9.75 -11.71 -4.65
CA PRO A 112 8.48 -11.33 -5.29
C PRO A 112 7.77 -12.49 -5.98
N LEU A 113 8.52 -13.55 -6.29
CA LEU A 113 8.06 -14.78 -6.93
C LEU A 113 8.82 -15.94 -6.27
N GLY A 114 8.15 -16.66 -5.38
CA GLY A 114 8.60 -17.99 -4.95
C GLY A 114 8.49 -19.01 -6.10
N ASN A 115 8.80 -20.28 -5.82
CA ASN A 115 8.55 -21.40 -6.74
C ASN A 115 7.11 -21.93 -6.68
N GLU A 116 6.26 -21.39 -5.80
CA GLU A 116 4.83 -21.70 -5.72
C GLU A 116 4.03 -20.41 -5.80
N GLY A 117 3.56 -20.11 -7.01
CA GLY A 117 2.84 -18.89 -7.32
C GLY A 117 1.39 -18.95 -6.88
N THR A 118 1.03 -18.14 -5.89
CA THR A 118 -0.23 -17.40 -6.00
C THR A 118 0.07 -15.90 -5.87
N LEU A 119 -0.58 -15.12 -6.73
CA LEU A 119 -0.38 -13.69 -6.92
C LEU A 119 -0.34 -12.93 -5.58
N PHE A 120 0.82 -12.37 -5.23
CA PHE A 120 1.08 -11.08 -4.56
C PHE A 120 0.12 -10.59 -3.44
N ARG A 121 -0.64 -11.48 -2.80
CA ARG A 121 -1.55 -11.16 -1.69
C ARG A 121 -1.01 -11.67 -0.36
N ASN A 122 -0.29 -12.79 -0.40
CA ASN A 122 0.31 -13.43 0.75
C ASN A 122 1.81 -13.57 0.48
N TRP A 123 2.64 -13.20 1.46
CA TRP A 123 4.08 -13.44 1.47
C TRP A 123 4.36 -14.30 2.70
N ASP A 124 5.08 -15.41 2.52
CA ASP A 124 5.67 -16.18 3.62
C ASP A 124 7.09 -15.68 3.92
#